data_AF-A0A1N6WT16-F1
#
_entry.id   AF-A0A1N6WT16-F1
#
_cell.length_a   1.000
_cell.length_b   1.000
_cell.length_c   1.000
_cell.angle_alpha   90.00
_cell.angle_beta   90.00
_cell.angle_gamma   90.00
#
_symmetry.space_group_name_H-M   'P 1'
#
loop_
_entity.id
_entity.type
_entity.pdbx_description
1 polymer ?
#
loop_
_entity_poly.entity_id
_entity_poly.type
_entity_poly.pdbx_seq_one_letter_code
_entity_poly.pdbx_strand_id
1 'polypeptide(L)'
;MLPGLVAVALFGVLAVVFLGASFGDAAGFPSGAGITAGIGYAMFNITSVEGQNIIPSEGFLVAFLIIALVLDAALDGAVLLASRDEGGESSRQVATDGGTTGGDDE
;
A
#
# COMPACT_ATOMS: atom_id res chain seq x y z
N MET A 1 -7.12 -4.39 -27.56
CA MET A 1 -8.58 -4.65 -27.52
C MET A 1 -8.96 -5.71 -26.50
N LEU A 2 -8.33 -6.90 -26.50
CA LEU A 2 -8.64 -7.98 -25.56
C LEU A 2 -8.59 -7.59 -24.06
N PRO A 3 -7.59 -6.82 -23.57
CA PRO A 3 -7.57 -6.41 -22.16
C PRO A 3 -8.72 -5.46 -21.78
N GLY A 4 -9.13 -4.59 -22.70
CA GLY A 4 -10.24 -3.66 -22.49
C GLY A 4 -11.59 -4.38 -22.41
N LEU A 5 -11.79 -5.41 -23.24
CA LEU A 5 -13.00 -6.24 -23.19
C LEU A 5 -13.10 -7.00 -21.86
N VAL A 6 -11.97 -7.52 -21.36
CA VAL A 6 -11.90 -8.19 -20.05
C VAL A 6 -12.23 -7.21 -18.91
N ALA A 7 -11.72 -5.99 -18.96
CA ALA A 7 -12.02 -4.96 -17.96
C ALA A 7 -13.52 -4.60 -17.94
N VAL A 8 -14.15 -4.44 -19.12
CA VAL A 8 -15.59 -4.15 -19.22
C VAL A 8 -16.42 -5.32 -18.72
N ALA A 9 -16.02 -6.56 -19.02
CA ALA A 9 -16.70 -7.75 -18.50
C ALA A 9 -16.62 -7.82 -16.97
N LEU A 10 -15.44 -7.58 -16.38
CA LEU A 10 -15.25 -7.52 -14.93
C LEU A 10 -16.10 -6.41 -14.29
N PHE A 11 -16.14 -5.24 -14.91
CA PHE A 11 -17.00 -4.14 -14.46
C PHE A 11 -18.48 -4.53 -14.45
N GLY A 12 -18.96 -5.20 -15.50
CA GLY A 12 -20.32 -5.71 -15.56
C GLY A 12 -20.64 -6.69 -14.43
N VAL A 13 -19.71 -7.60 -14.12
CA VAL A 13 -19.85 -8.54 -12.99
C VAL A 13 -19.94 -7.80 -11.67
N LEU A 14 -19.05 -6.83 -11.41
CA LEU A 14 -19.09 -6.03 -10.19
C LEU A 14 -20.38 -5.19 -10.08
N ALA A 15 -20.85 -4.61 -11.18
CA ALA A 15 -22.09 -3.86 -11.21
C ALA A 15 -23.30 -4.74 -10.83
N VAL A 16 -23.40 -5.95 -11.38
CA VAL A 16 -24.44 -6.91 -11.02
C VAL A 16 -24.36 -7.30 -9.54
N VAL A 17 -23.16 -7.57 -9.03
CA VAL A 17 -22.95 -7.91 -7.62
C VAL A 17 -23.36 -6.76 -6.70
N PHE A 18 -22.98 -5.52 -7.00
CA PHE A 18 -23.31 -4.38 -6.16
C PHE A 18 -24.80 -4.02 -6.18
N LEU A 19 -25.47 -4.11 -7.34
CA LEU A 19 -26.91 -3.86 -7.44
C LEU A 19 -27.75 -4.98 -6.82
N GLY A 20 -27.26 -6.23 -6.89
CA GLY A 20 -27.92 -7.39 -6.28
C GLY A 20 -27.59 -7.58 -4.80
N ALA A 21 -26.57 -6.91 -4.28
CA ALA A 21 -26.21 -6.98 -2.88
C ALA A 21 -27.25 -6.24 -2.02
N SER A 22 -27.97 -6.99 -1.19
CA SER A 22 -28.74 -6.41 -0.09
C SER A 22 -27.85 -6.36 1.14
N PHE A 23 -27.66 -5.17 1.68
CA PHE A 23 -27.17 -5.01 3.05
C PHE A 23 -28.38 -5.10 3.99
N GLY A 24 -28.22 -5.78 5.13
CA GLY A 24 -29.22 -5.74 6.19
C GLY A 24 -29.26 -4.38 6.87
N ASP A 25 -29.95 -4.29 8.00
CA ASP A 25 -29.90 -3.09 8.83
C ASP A 25 -28.45 -2.74 9.17
N ALA A 26 -28.14 -1.44 9.15
CA ALA A 26 -26.81 -0.96 9.50
C ALA A 26 -26.50 -1.31 10.96
N ALA A 27 -25.76 -2.40 11.15
CA ALA A 27 -25.22 -2.81 12.43
C ALA A 27 -24.02 -1.91 12.76
N GLY A 28 -24.30 -0.71 13.26
CA GLY A 28 -23.31 0.18 13.81
C GLY A 28 -22.85 -0.29 15.19
N PHE A 29 -21.78 0.34 15.68
CA PHE A 29 -21.35 0.15 17.06
C PHE A 29 -22.31 0.87 18.04
N PRO A 30 -22.48 0.36 19.28
CA PRO A 30 -23.28 1.03 20.30
C PRO A 30 -22.86 2.49 20.50
N SER A 31 -23.81 3.34 20.87
CA SER A 31 -23.52 4.74 21.18
C SER A 31 -22.44 4.86 22.26
N GLY A 32 -21.42 5.68 22.01
CA GLY A 32 -20.29 5.87 22.94
C GLY A 32 -19.17 4.82 22.81
N ALA A 33 -19.28 3.88 21.87
CA ALA A 33 -18.24 2.90 21.60
C ALA A 33 -17.42 3.30 20.37
N GLY A 34 -16.18 3.74 20.58
CA GLY A 34 -15.28 4.21 19.53
C GLY A 34 -14.24 3.17 19.13
N ILE A 35 -14.22 2.74 17.86
CA ILE A 35 -13.23 1.78 17.35
C ILE A 35 -11.80 2.32 17.44
N THR A 36 -11.60 3.60 17.14
CA THR A 36 -10.28 4.23 17.26
C THR A 36 -9.76 4.18 18.70
N ALA A 37 -10.62 4.45 19.69
CA ALA A 37 -10.26 4.32 21.11
C ALA A 37 -9.99 2.87 21.49
N GLY A 38 -10.82 1.94 21.01
CA GLY A 38 -10.63 0.49 21.19
C GLY A 38 -9.27 0.00 20.69
N ILE A 39 -8.85 0.40 19.48
CA ILE A 39 -7.53 0.04 18.94
C ILE A 39 -6.42 0.55 19.87
N GLY A 40 -6.53 1.80 20.35
CA GLY A 40 -5.58 2.36 21.32
C GLY A 40 -5.54 1.58 22.64
N TYR A 41 -6.70 1.17 23.17
CA TYR A 41 -6.77 0.32 24.37
C TYR A 41 -6.16 -1.05 24.15
N ALA A 42 -6.39 -1.66 22.98
CA ALA A 42 -5.79 -2.95 22.61
C ALA A 42 -4.26 -2.88 22.51
N MET A 43 -3.67 -1.77 22.05
CA MET A 43 -2.20 -1.59 22.02
C MET A 43 -1.55 -1.69 23.40
N PHE A 44 -2.26 -1.23 24.44
CA PHE A 44 -1.77 -1.24 25.81
C PHE A 44 -2.38 -2.35 26.66
N ASN A 45 -3.09 -3.30 26.04
CA ASN A 45 -3.78 -4.39 26.73
C ASN A 45 -4.73 -3.89 27.84
N ILE A 46 -5.41 -2.77 27.60
CA ILE A 46 -6.40 -2.19 28.50
C ILE A 46 -7.75 -2.85 28.22
N THR A 47 -8.26 -3.59 29.20
CA THR A 47 -9.50 -4.38 29.05
C THR A 47 -10.73 -3.70 29.63
N SER A 48 -10.55 -2.63 30.41
CA SER A 48 -11.65 -1.84 30.99
C SER A 48 -11.22 -0.40 31.24
N VAL A 49 -12.11 0.54 30.93
CA VAL A 49 -11.96 1.97 31.22
C VAL A 49 -13.31 2.45 31.76
N GLU A 50 -13.31 3.11 32.90
CA GLU A 50 -14.53 3.56 33.56
C GLU A 50 -15.34 4.50 32.64
N GLY A 51 -16.64 4.23 32.51
CA GLY A 51 -17.54 5.02 31.66
C GLY A 51 -17.38 4.80 30.15
N GLN A 52 -16.57 3.84 29.71
CA GLN A 52 -16.37 3.53 28.28
C GLN A 52 -16.90 2.13 27.94
N ASN A 53 -17.55 2.03 26.78
CA ASN A 53 -17.95 0.76 26.21
C ASN A 53 -16.86 0.27 25.24
N ILE A 54 -16.02 -0.66 25.69
CA ILE A 54 -14.89 -1.17 24.90
C ILE A 54 -15.37 -2.30 23.99
N ILE A 55 -15.11 -2.14 22.70
CA ILE A 55 -15.37 -3.16 21.69
C ILE A 55 -14.08 -3.97 21.48
N PRO A 56 -14.14 -5.31 21.40
CA PRO A 56 -13.00 -6.13 21.01
C PRO A 56 -12.44 -5.67 19.64
N SER A 57 -11.24 -5.11 19.65
CA SER A 57 -10.62 -4.45 18.49
C SER A 57 -9.26 -5.02 18.12
N GLU A 58 -8.89 -6.18 18.65
CA GLU A 58 -7.61 -6.85 18.42
C GLU A 58 -7.39 -7.17 16.92
N GLY A 59 -8.44 -7.61 16.22
CA GLY A 59 -8.36 -7.83 14.77
C GLY A 59 -8.08 -6.55 13.98
N PHE A 60 -8.63 -5.42 14.43
CA PHE A 60 -8.35 -4.11 13.83
C PHE A 60 -6.95 -3.61 14.16
N LEU A 61 -6.41 -3.94 15.34
CA LEU A 61 -5.03 -3.61 15.70
C LEU A 61 -4.03 -4.26 14.75
N VAL A 62 -4.23 -5.54 14.42
CA VAL A 62 -3.35 -6.24 13.46
C VAL A 62 -3.42 -5.58 12.07
N ALA A 63 -4.63 -5.31 11.57
CA ALA A 63 -4.81 -4.63 10.29
C ALA A 63 -4.17 -3.23 10.28
N PHE A 64 -4.34 -2.47 11.36
CA PHE A 64 -3.74 -1.15 11.54
C PHE A 64 -2.21 -1.20 11.49
N LEU A 65 -1.58 -2.17 12.17
CA LEU A 65 -0.13 -2.35 12.15
C LEU A 65 0.40 -2.74 10.76
N ILE A 66 -0.32 -3.61 10.04
CA ILE A 66 0.05 -3.98 8.67
C ILE A 66 -0.01 -2.74 7.75
N ILE A 67 -1.08 -1.94 7.85
CA ILE A 67 -1.21 -0.71 7.07
C ILE A 67 -0.08 0.26 7.41
N ALA A 68 0.24 0.45 8.69
CA ALA A 68 1.34 1.32 9.11
C ALA A 68 2.68 0.88 8.49
N LEU A 69 3.00 -0.42 8.54
CA LEU A 69 4.20 -0.98 7.92
C LEU A 69 4.24 -0.78 6.40
N VAL A 70 3.12 -1.02 5.72
CA VAL A 70 3.03 -0.86 4.26
C VAL A 70 3.18 0.60 3.87
N LEU A 71 2.55 1.52 4.61
CA LEU A 71 2.64 2.96 4.35
C LEU A 71 4.07 3.48 4.56
N ASP A 72 4.78 2.99 5.58
CA ASP A 72 6.18 3.30 5.84
C ASP A 72 7.08 2.86 4.66
N ALA A 73 6.96 1.60 4.25
CA ALA A 73 7.70 1.07 3.11
C ALA A 73 7.35 1.76 1.78
N ALA A 74 6.08 2.16 1.61
CA ALA A 74 5.64 2.90 0.43
C ALA A 74 6.22 4.32 0.41
N LEU A 75 6.31 4.98 1.57
CA LEU A 75 6.94 6.29 1.70
C LEU A 75 8.44 6.19 1.39
N ASP A 76 9.15 5.23 1.97
CA ASP A 76 10.57 4.96 1.67
C ASP A 76 10.79 4.64 0.19
N GLY A 77 9.92 3.82 -0.40
CA GLY A 77 9.95 3.52 -1.83
C GLY A 77 9.72 4.76 -2.70
N ALA A 78 8.77 5.62 -2.31
CA ALA A 78 8.52 6.88 -3.01
C ALA A 78 9.72 7.83 -2.91
N VAL A 79 10.35 7.94 -1.74
CA VAL A 79 11.55 8.76 -1.52
C VAL A 79 12.75 8.22 -2.31
N LEU A 80 12.98 6.91 -2.29
CA LEU A 80 14.05 6.26 -3.05
C LEU A 80 13.86 6.43 -4.57
N LEU A 81 12.63 6.35 -5.07
CA LEU A 81 12.31 6.59 -6.49
C LEU A 81 12.39 8.08 -6.87
N ALA A 82 12.05 8.98 -5.93
CA ALA A 82 12.13 10.42 -6.14
C ALA A 82 13.58 10.92 -6.12
N SER A 83 14.45 10.26 -5.33
CA SER A 83 15.88 10.53 -5.32
C SER A 83 16.48 10.16 -6.67
N ARG A 84 16.78 11.17 -7.49
CA ARG A 84 17.70 11.00 -8.61
C ARG A 84 19.11 11.14 -8.10
N ASP A 85 19.96 10.22 -8.49
CA ASP A 85 21.38 10.31 -8.23
C ASP A 85 21.92 11.57 -8.94
N GLU A 86 22.17 12.65 -8.19
CA GLU A 86 22.79 13.88 -8.70
C GLU A 86 24.30 13.68 -8.99
N GLY A 87 24.85 12.48 -8.75
CA GLY A 87 26.24 12.08 -8.99
C GLY A 87 26.61 11.78 -10.45
N GLY A 88 25.90 12.35 -11.42
CA GLY A 88 26.12 12.16 -12.86
C GLY A 88 27.33 12.89 -13.46
N GLU A 89 28.36 13.23 -12.68
CA GLU A 89 29.57 13.93 -13.14
C GLU A 89 30.90 13.24 -12.80
N SER A 90 30.93 11.92 -12.63
CA SER A 90 32.24 11.22 -12.52
C SER A 90 32.35 9.85 -13.20
N SER A 91 31.36 9.41 -13.98
CA SER A 91 31.48 8.19 -14.80
C SER A 91 31.45 8.45 -16.32
N ARG A 92 31.73 9.69 -16.76
CA ARG A 92 32.19 9.98 -18.14
C ARG A 92 33.66 9.56 -18.37
N GLN A 93 34.13 8.54 -17.65
CA GLN A 93 35.43 7.91 -17.85
C GLN A 93 35.25 6.38 -18.00
N VAL A 94 34.24 5.97 -18.76
CA VAL A 94 34.32 4.71 -19.50
C VAL A 94 34.55 5.11 -20.96
N ALA A 95 35.76 5.59 -21.24
CA ALA A 95 36.29 5.58 -22.58
C ALA A 95 36.56 4.12 -22.93
N THR A 96 35.54 3.43 -23.46
CA THR A 96 35.72 2.18 -24.19
C THR A 96 36.43 2.58 -25.48
N ASP A 97 37.75 2.55 -25.46
CA ASP A 97 38.60 2.73 -26.63
C ASP A 97 38.37 1.53 -27.56
N GLY A 98 37.52 1.76 -28.56
CA GLY A 98 37.13 0.77 -29.55
C GLY A 98 38.28 0.52 -30.52
N GLY A 99 39.03 -0.56 -30.25
CA GLY A 99 39.73 -1.42 -31.20
C GLY A 99 40.44 -0.77 -32.40
N THR A 100 41.77 -0.67 -32.33
CA THR A 100 42.63 -0.56 -33.51
C THR A 100 42.85 -1.94 -34.14
N THR A 101 42.06 -2.27 -35.16
CA THR A 101 42.46 -3.23 -36.20
C THR A 101 43.03 -2.48 -37.38
N GLY A 102 44.33 -2.63 -37.59
CA GLY A 102 45.06 -2.07 -38.72
C GLY A 102 46.46 -2.66 -38.76
N GLY A 103 46.52 -3.98 -38.92
CA GLY A 103 47.69 -4.60 -39.53
C GLY A 103 47.68 -4.34 -41.03
N ASP A 104 48.87 -4.40 -41.60
CA ASP A 104 49.21 -4.45 -43.03
C ASP A 104 49.19 -3.11 -43.76
N ASP A 105 50.39 -2.55 -43.96
CA ASP A 105 50.93 -2.27 -45.30
C ASP A 105 52.48 -2.26 -45.20
N GLU A 106 53.11 -2.85 -46.21
CA GLU A 106 54.52 -3.26 -46.36
C GLU A 106 55.57 -2.15 -46.36
#